data_AF-A0A6C1QK63-F1
#
_entry.id   AF-A0A6C1QK63-F1
#
_cell.length_a   1.000
_cell.length_b   1.000
_cell.length_c   1.000
_cell.angle_alpha   90.00
_cell.angle_beta   90.00
_cell.angle_gamma   90.00
#
_symmetry.space_group_name_H-M   'P 1'
#
loop_
_entity.id
_entity.type
_entity.pdbx_description
1 polymer ?
#
loop_
_entity_poly.entity_id
_entity_poly.type
_entity_poly.pdbx_seq_one_letter_code
_entity_poly.pdbx_strand_id
1 'polypeptide(L)'
;KEFSEETKQHFKKKEKSKAARDNSAQIAAGFINIVAKAAGIILILIAFSFLLALISGFWFMPFGFHFTHGIFHFSFPEILTTIFSSGQWINATMIALAILVGIPIFWILFAGIQLLFDIKNPSKYLGVITLILWLAAIATLGLATARGFKNFASYTEGRAEYVLTDSQWPNLYIQLDTDKIKNEAIYWKTVRFGGRSIGWQETHDRRFGNPELIILESKNNDMVLKVTKASRGSSPSQAGRNVSNIEYTFLQKDSLLILDPVFYFDKDDGWRNQNVILELKIPKDKIAVLDKKVRNHLNVRSSSKLNIIDQ
;
A
#
# COMPACT_ATOMS: atom_id res chain seq x y z
N LYS A 1 -26.31 -80.96 -27.41
CA LYS A 1 -25.07 -80.29 -27.86
C LYS A 1 -24.17 -80.12 -26.64
N GLU A 2 -23.25 -81.05 -26.45
CA GLU A 2 -22.27 -81.01 -25.36
C GLU A 2 -21.12 -80.10 -25.79
N PHE A 3 -20.82 -79.06 -25.02
CA PHE A 3 -19.69 -78.17 -25.29
C PHE A 3 -18.38 -78.95 -25.13
N SER A 4 -17.44 -78.86 -26.08
CA SER A 4 -16.14 -79.54 -25.99
C SER A 4 -15.34 -79.06 -24.78
N GLU A 5 -14.51 -79.92 -24.20
CA GLU A 5 -13.67 -79.59 -23.03
C GLU A 5 -12.75 -78.38 -23.28
N GLU A 6 -12.24 -78.22 -24.50
CA GLU A 6 -11.46 -77.03 -24.90
C GLU A 6 -12.28 -75.73 -24.77
N THR A 7 -13.57 -75.80 -25.10
CA THR A 7 -14.44 -74.63 -25.02
C THR A 7 -14.70 -74.26 -23.56
N LYS A 8 -14.92 -75.24 -22.67
CA LYS A 8 -15.05 -75.02 -21.23
C LYS A 8 -13.76 -74.45 -20.61
N GLN A 9 -12.59 -74.92 -21.06
CA GLN A 9 -11.30 -74.39 -20.62
C GLN A 9 -11.06 -72.94 -21.08
N HIS A 10 -11.41 -72.61 -22.32
CA HIS A 10 -11.36 -71.24 -22.83
C HIS A 10 -12.27 -70.28 -22.06
N PHE A 11 -13.49 -70.71 -21.71
CA PHE A 11 -14.40 -69.92 -20.87
C PHE A 11 -13.83 -69.71 -19.46
N LYS A 12 -13.30 -70.76 -18.81
CA LYS A 12 -12.65 -70.65 -17.48
C LYS A 12 -11.44 -69.72 -17.49
N LYS A 13 -10.61 -69.76 -18.55
CA LYS A 13 -9.45 -68.87 -18.69
C LYS A 13 -9.87 -67.41 -18.87
N LYS A 14 -10.93 -67.17 -19.65
CA LYS A 14 -11.50 -65.83 -19.86
C LYS A 14 -12.17 -65.27 -18.59
N GLU A 15 -12.85 -66.11 -17.81
CA GLU A 15 -13.38 -65.74 -16.49
C GLU A 15 -12.27 -65.42 -15.49
N LYS A 16 -11.22 -66.24 -15.39
CA LYS A 16 -10.08 -65.97 -14.50
C LYS A 16 -9.35 -64.68 -14.87
N SER A 17 -9.15 -64.41 -16.16
CA SER A 17 -8.55 -63.17 -16.65
C SER A 17 -9.42 -61.94 -16.35
N LYS A 18 -10.75 -62.07 -16.51
CA LYS A 18 -11.69 -61.01 -16.16
C LYS A 18 -11.71 -60.75 -14.65
N ALA A 19 -11.75 -61.80 -13.82
CA ALA A 19 -11.70 -61.69 -12.36
C ALA A 19 -10.38 -61.06 -11.87
N ALA A 20 -9.23 -61.43 -12.45
CA ALA A 20 -7.94 -60.81 -12.12
C ALA A 20 -7.90 -59.32 -12.50
N ARG A 21 -8.44 -58.96 -13.67
CA ARG A 21 -8.56 -57.57 -14.11
C ARG A 21 -9.50 -56.77 -13.21
N ASP A 22 -10.66 -57.33 -12.87
CA ASP A 22 -11.65 -56.69 -12.00
C ASP A 22 -11.09 -56.48 -10.58
N ASN A 23 -10.35 -57.46 -10.04
CA ASN A 23 -9.66 -57.33 -8.76
C ASN A 23 -8.57 -56.25 -8.79
N SER A 24 -7.75 -56.21 -9.84
CA SER A 24 -6.71 -55.18 -9.99
C SER A 24 -7.30 -53.78 -10.13
N ALA A 25 -8.42 -53.65 -10.84
CA ALA A 25 -9.15 -52.40 -11.01
C ALA A 25 -9.76 -51.92 -9.69
N GLN A 26 -10.31 -52.84 -8.87
CA GLN A 26 -10.83 -52.51 -7.54
C GLN A 26 -9.73 -52.03 -6.58
N ILE A 27 -8.57 -52.70 -6.56
CA ILE A 27 -7.42 -52.28 -5.73
C ILE A 27 -6.92 -50.91 -6.17
N ALA A 28 -6.74 -50.68 -7.47
CA ALA A 28 -6.31 -49.39 -8.00
C ALA A 28 -7.32 -48.28 -7.68
N ALA A 29 -8.63 -48.55 -7.84
CA ALA A 29 -9.68 -47.60 -7.50
C ALA A 29 -9.70 -47.28 -6.00
N GLY A 30 -9.47 -48.27 -5.14
CA GLY A 30 -9.34 -48.08 -3.69
C GLY A 30 -8.15 -47.17 -3.33
N PHE A 31 -6.99 -47.40 -3.95
CA PHE A 31 -5.81 -46.55 -3.75
C PHE A 31 -6.04 -45.12 -4.24
N ILE A 32 -6.61 -44.94 -5.44
CA ILE A 32 -6.95 -43.61 -5.98
C ILE A 32 -7.90 -42.87 -5.03
N ASN A 33 -8.88 -43.57 -4.45
CA ASN A 33 -9.81 -42.96 -3.49
C ASN A 33 -9.10 -42.48 -2.21
N ILE A 34 -8.16 -43.25 -1.68
CA ILE A 34 -7.36 -42.84 -0.51
C ILE A 34 -6.55 -41.58 -0.83
N VAL A 35 -5.86 -41.56 -1.97
CA VAL A 35 -5.06 -40.41 -2.41
C VAL A 35 -5.95 -39.19 -2.66
N ALA A 36 -7.10 -39.35 -3.30
CA ALA A 36 -8.07 -38.28 -3.55
C ALA A 36 -8.55 -37.66 -2.24
N LYS A 37 -8.91 -38.48 -1.24
CA LYS A 37 -9.33 -38.01 0.08
C LYS A 37 -8.22 -37.28 0.81
N ALA A 38 -6.98 -37.79 0.76
CA ALA A 38 -5.83 -37.13 1.35
C ALA A 38 -5.56 -35.76 0.69
N ALA A 39 -5.62 -35.67 -0.64
CA ALA A 39 -5.52 -34.40 -1.37
C ALA A 39 -6.66 -33.44 -0.99
N GLY A 40 -7.88 -33.96 -0.84
CA GLY A 40 -9.03 -33.18 -0.39
C GLY A 40 -8.81 -32.51 0.96
N ILE A 41 -8.28 -33.25 1.93
CA ILE A 41 -7.90 -32.71 3.25
C ILE A 41 -6.87 -31.59 3.12
N ILE A 42 -5.82 -31.78 2.31
CA ILE A 42 -4.78 -30.77 2.07
C ILE A 42 -5.38 -29.49 1.47
N LEU A 43 -6.26 -29.60 0.47
CA LEU A 43 -6.92 -28.45 -0.14
C LEU A 43 -7.77 -27.68 0.87
N ILE A 44 -8.51 -28.39 1.73
CA ILE A 44 -9.31 -27.77 2.81
C ILE A 44 -8.40 -27.00 3.76
N LEU A 45 -7.29 -27.59 4.20
CA LEU A 45 -6.33 -26.94 5.09
C LEU A 45 -5.76 -25.66 4.45
N ILE A 46 -5.32 -25.74 3.19
CA ILE A 46 -4.80 -24.60 2.44
C ILE A 46 -5.85 -23.49 2.32
N ALA A 47 -7.07 -23.84 1.89
CA ALA A 47 -8.15 -22.85 1.74
C ALA A 47 -8.52 -22.20 3.07
N PHE A 48 -8.55 -22.98 4.16
CA PHE A 48 -8.82 -22.46 5.49
C PHE A 48 -7.71 -21.49 5.96
N SER A 49 -6.44 -21.83 5.74
CA SER A 49 -5.31 -20.92 6.04
C SER A 49 -5.40 -19.62 5.25
N PHE A 50 -5.75 -19.66 3.96
CA PHE A 50 -5.96 -18.44 3.17
C PHE A 50 -7.16 -17.62 3.63
N LEU A 51 -8.26 -18.28 4.03
CA LEU A 51 -9.44 -17.61 4.55
C LEU A 51 -9.14 -16.89 5.88
N LEU A 52 -8.38 -17.53 6.77
CA LEU A 52 -7.88 -16.90 7.99
C LEU A 52 -7.00 -15.68 7.65
N ALA A 53 -6.03 -15.82 6.73
CA ALA A 53 -5.18 -14.71 6.31
C ALA A 53 -6.00 -13.54 5.73
N LEU A 54 -7.02 -13.84 4.91
CA LEU A 54 -7.92 -12.85 4.32
C LEU A 54 -8.72 -12.12 5.40
N ILE A 55 -9.34 -12.85 6.33
CA ILE A 55 -10.14 -12.27 7.42
C ILE A 55 -9.27 -11.43 8.35
N SER A 56 -8.12 -11.96 8.74
CA SER A 56 -7.17 -11.27 9.62
C SER A 56 -6.66 -9.97 8.99
N GLY A 57 -6.29 -9.98 7.72
CA GLY A 57 -5.79 -8.79 7.02
C GLY A 57 -6.85 -7.70 6.78
N PHE A 58 -8.14 -8.06 6.77
CA PHE A 58 -9.24 -7.13 6.50
C PHE A 58 -9.88 -6.56 7.77
N TRP A 59 -10.01 -7.36 8.85
CA TRP A 59 -10.90 -7.05 9.96
C TRP A 59 -10.25 -7.06 11.35
N PHE A 60 -9.21 -7.86 11.60
CA PHE A 60 -8.82 -8.19 12.99
C PHE A 60 -7.54 -7.54 13.51
N MET A 61 -6.65 -7.00 12.68
CA MET A 61 -5.56 -6.07 13.07
C MET A 61 -4.61 -5.85 11.89
N PRO A 62 -3.75 -4.81 11.91
CA PRO A 62 -2.55 -4.84 11.11
C PRO A 62 -1.71 -6.02 11.57
N PHE A 63 -1.39 -6.97 10.69
CA PHE A 63 -0.36 -7.97 10.97
C PHE A 63 0.93 -7.23 11.31
N GLY A 64 1.23 -7.09 12.60
CA GLY A 64 2.44 -6.50 13.13
C GLY A 64 3.55 -7.52 13.07
N PHE A 65 4.31 -7.55 11.98
CA PHE A 65 5.57 -8.29 12.03
C PHE A 65 6.56 -7.48 12.87
N HIS A 66 6.92 -8.01 14.03
CA HIS A 66 8.02 -7.48 14.82
C HIS A 66 9.33 -7.87 14.12
N PHE A 67 9.87 -6.94 13.34
CA PHE A 67 11.22 -7.07 12.80
C PHE A 67 12.21 -6.38 13.74
N THR A 68 13.48 -6.74 13.64
CA THR A 68 14.59 -6.10 14.38
C THR A 68 14.71 -4.58 14.16
N HIS A 69 13.97 -4.03 13.19
CA HIS A 69 13.97 -2.60 12.82
C HIS A 69 12.61 -1.90 13.04
N GLY A 70 11.67 -2.51 13.78
CA GLY A 70 10.39 -1.90 14.14
C GLY A 70 9.16 -2.78 13.86
N ILE A 71 7.98 -2.23 14.14
CA ILE A 71 6.69 -2.89 13.90
C ILE A 71 6.16 -2.45 12.53
N PHE A 72 6.06 -3.39 11.59
CA PHE A 72 5.37 -3.14 10.33
C PHE A 72 3.87 -3.37 10.52
N HIS A 73 3.06 -2.32 10.56
CA HIS A 73 1.60 -2.41 10.57
C HIS A 73 1.06 -2.32 9.14
N PHE A 74 0.38 -3.37 8.66
CA PHE A 74 -0.27 -3.37 7.35
C PHE A 74 -1.79 -3.51 7.50
N SER A 75 -2.52 -2.42 7.21
CA SER A 75 -3.98 -2.38 7.26
C SER A 75 -4.53 -1.95 5.89
N PHE A 76 -5.30 -2.83 5.24
CA PHE A 76 -5.94 -2.51 3.96
C PHE A 76 -6.86 -1.28 4.06
N PRO A 77 -7.75 -1.16 5.06
CA PRO A 77 -8.56 0.04 5.26
C PRO A 77 -7.70 1.31 5.36
N GLU A 78 -6.61 1.26 6.11
CA GLU A 78 -5.73 2.42 6.32
C GLU A 78 -5.12 2.89 5.00
N ILE A 79 -4.60 1.97 4.19
CA ILE A 79 -4.08 2.28 2.84
C ILE A 79 -5.19 2.88 1.97
N LEU A 80 -6.39 2.31 1.99
CA LEU A 80 -7.51 2.81 1.18
C LEU A 80 -7.94 4.23 1.58
N THR A 81 -7.82 4.60 2.86
CA THR A 81 -8.10 5.98 3.30
C THR A 81 -7.09 7.00 2.73
N THR A 82 -5.93 6.55 2.26
CA THR A 82 -4.95 7.44 1.60
C THR A 82 -5.37 7.76 0.16
N ILE A 83 -6.02 6.80 -0.49
CA ILE A 83 -6.46 6.89 -1.89
C ILE A 83 -7.84 7.54 -1.97
N PHE A 84 -8.77 7.07 -1.13
CA PHE A 84 -10.17 7.47 -1.14
C PHE A 84 -10.52 8.30 0.09
N SER A 85 -11.20 9.43 -0.15
CA SER A 85 -11.76 10.28 0.91
C SER A 85 -13.19 9.87 1.32
N SER A 86 -13.82 8.95 0.57
CA SER A 86 -15.21 8.54 0.79
C SER A 86 -15.27 7.13 1.36
N GLY A 87 -15.88 6.99 2.56
CA GLY A 87 -16.08 5.70 3.22
C GLY A 87 -16.84 4.68 2.38
N GLN A 88 -17.77 5.13 1.52
CA GLN A 88 -18.51 4.25 0.61
C GLN A 88 -17.56 3.56 -0.38
N TRP A 89 -16.61 4.30 -0.95
CA TRP A 89 -15.63 3.74 -1.90
C TRP A 89 -14.61 2.84 -1.20
N ILE A 90 -14.22 3.16 0.04
CA ILE A 90 -13.38 2.29 0.87
C ILE A 90 -14.09 0.95 1.09
N ASN A 91 -15.34 0.98 1.56
CA ASN A 91 -16.12 -0.23 1.84
C ASN A 91 -16.40 -1.05 0.57
N ALA A 92 -16.78 -0.40 -0.52
CA ALA A 92 -17.00 -1.07 -1.80
C ALA A 92 -15.73 -1.75 -2.32
N THR A 93 -14.57 -1.08 -2.21
CA THR A 93 -13.28 -1.64 -2.61
C THR A 93 -12.89 -2.82 -1.71
N MET A 94 -13.10 -2.71 -0.40
CA MET A 94 -12.86 -3.80 0.55
C MET A 94 -13.70 -5.04 0.23
N ILE A 95 -15.01 -4.86 0.03
CA ILE A 95 -15.91 -5.97 -0.31
C ILE A 95 -15.50 -6.58 -1.66
N ALA A 96 -15.18 -5.75 -2.66
CA ALA A 96 -14.77 -6.24 -3.96
C ALA A 96 -13.44 -7.02 -3.90
N LEU A 97 -12.44 -6.56 -3.14
CA LEU A 97 -11.19 -7.30 -2.92
C LEU A 97 -11.45 -8.64 -2.20
N ALA A 98 -12.29 -8.63 -1.17
CA ALA A 98 -12.66 -9.84 -0.43
C ALA A 98 -13.37 -10.85 -1.32
N ILE A 99 -14.25 -10.42 -2.22
CA ILE A 99 -14.92 -11.29 -3.20
C ILE A 99 -13.93 -11.79 -4.25
N LEU A 100 -13.07 -10.92 -4.78
CA LEU A 100 -12.10 -11.25 -5.82
C LEU A 100 -11.15 -12.37 -5.38
N VAL A 101 -10.67 -12.30 -4.12
CA VAL A 101 -9.75 -13.29 -3.52
C VAL A 101 -10.52 -14.45 -2.88
N GLY A 102 -11.66 -14.17 -2.26
CA GLY A 102 -12.46 -15.15 -1.53
C GLY A 102 -13.11 -16.19 -2.44
N ILE A 103 -13.53 -15.83 -3.66
CA ILE A 103 -14.14 -16.79 -4.60
C ILE A 103 -13.14 -17.88 -5.06
N PRO A 104 -11.91 -17.56 -5.49
CA PRO A 104 -10.88 -18.57 -5.72
C PRO A 104 -10.64 -19.49 -4.50
N ILE A 105 -10.54 -18.93 -3.30
CA ILE A 105 -10.37 -19.70 -2.06
C ILE A 105 -11.58 -20.64 -1.84
N PHE A 106 -12.79 -20.12 -2.05
CA PHE A 106 -14.02 -20.90 -1.97
C PHE A 106 -14.00 -22.09 -2.93
N TRP A 107 -13.53 -21.92 -4.17
CA TRP A 107 -13.43 -23.01 -5.13
C TRP A 107 -12.37 -24.05 -4.76
N ILE A 108 -11.26 -23.65 -4.14
CA ILE A 108 -10.26 -24.58 -3.58
C ILE A 108 -10.88 -25.40 -2.44
N LEU A 109 -11.58 -24.72 -1.52
CA LEU A 109 -12.29 -25.38 -0.41
C LEU A 109 -13.33 -26.36 -0.95
N PHE A 110 -14.13 -25.92 -1.92
CA PHE A 110 -15.17 -26.72 -2.54
C PHE A 110 -14.59 -27.97 -3.22
N ALA A 111 -13.51 -27.84 -3.99
CA ALA A 111 -12.81 -28.96 -4.60
C ALA A 111 -12.31 -29.97 -3.54
N GLY A 112 -11.78 -29.48 -2.41
CA GLY A 112 -11.37 -30.32 -1.30
C GLY A 112 -12.53 -31.13 -0.69
N ILE A 113 -13.68 -30.48 -0.48
CA ILE A 113 -14.91 -31.12 0.01
C ILE A 113 -15.42 -32.16 -1.00
N GLN A 114 -15.39 -31.85 -2.29
CA GLN A 114 -15.82 -32.79 -3.34
C GLN A 114 -14.97 -34.06 -3.35
N LEU A 115 -13.65 -33.95 -3.17
CA LEU A 115 -12.75 -35.10 -3.08
C LEU A 115 -12.97 -35.92 -1.80
N LEU A 116 -13.35 -35.28 -0.68
CA LEU A 116 -13.55 -35.95 0.60
C LEU A 116 -14.86 -36.76 0.65
N PHE A 117 -15.94 -36.18 0.12
CA PHE A 117 -17.31 -36.70 0.21
C PHE A 117 -17.83 -37.32 -1.10
N ASP A 118 -16.98 -37.48 -2.12
CA ASP A 118 -17.35 -38.05 -3.41
C ASP A 118 -18.56 -37.34 -4.07
N ILE A 119 -18.66 -36.02 -3.92
CA ILE A 119 -19.79 -35.22 -4.43
C ILE A 119 -19.71 -35.13 -5.95
N LYS A 120 -20.62 -35.83 -6.64
CA LYS A 120 -20.73 -35.85 -8.10
C LYS A 120 -21.69 -34.77 -8.57
N ASN A 121 -21.29 -34.01 -9.60
CA ASN A 121 -22.10 -32.98 -10.28
C ASN A 121 -22.52 -31.80 -9.39
N PRO A 122 -21.63 -30.82 -9.14
CA PRO A 122 -22.01 -29.61 -8.45
C PRO A 122 -23.07 -28.83 -9.25
N SER A 123 -23.95 -28.12 -8.54
CA SER A 123 -24.98 -27.30 -9.16
C SER A 123 -24.35 -26.28 -10.12
N LYS A 124 -24.77 -26.29 -11.39
CA LYS A 124 -24.32 -25.31 -12.40
C LYS A 124 -24.63 -23.87 -11.98
N TYR A 125 -25.69 -23.67 -11.19
CA TYR A 125 -26.07 -22.36 -10.66
C TYR A 125 -25.01 -21.79 -9.72
N LEU A 126 -24.32 -22.61 -8.92
CA LEU A 126 -23.24 -22.16 -8.03
C LEU A 126 -22.07 -21.57 -8.82
N GLY A 127 -21.70 -22.24 -9.92
CA GLY A 127 -20.72 -21.76 -10.90
C GLY A 127 -21.07 -20.39 -11.46
N VAL A 128 -22.31 -20.25 -11.95
CA VAL A 128 -22.78 -19.00 -12.56
C VAL A 128 -22.87 -17.86 -11.53
N ILE A 129 -23.42 -18.11 -10.35
CA ILE A 129 -23.57 -17.09 -9.29
C ILE A 129 -22.19 -16.58 -8.84
N THR A 130 -21.25 -17.49 -8.54
CA THR A 130 -19.90 -17.09 -8.13
C THR A 130 -19.17 -16.35 -9.24
N LEU A 131 -19.32 -16.76 -10.51
CA LEU A 131 -18.74 -16.02 -11.63
C LEU A 131 -19.31 -14.60 -11.75
N ILE A 132 -20.62 -14.41 -11.63
CA ILE A 132 -21.26 -13.08 -11.68
C ILE A 132 -20.73 -12.19 -10.55
N LEU A 133 -20.66 -12.71 -9.33
CA LEU A 133 -20.11 -11.96 -8.18
C LEU A 133 -18.65 -11.58 -8.40
N TRP A 134 -17.85 -12.49 -8.97
CA TRP A 134 -16.44 -12.24 -9.26
C TRP A 134 -16.25 -11.15 -10.32
N LEU A 135 -17.04 -11.19 -11.41
CA LEU A 135 -17.03 -10.14 -12.43
C LEU A 135 -17.51 -8.79 -11.89
N ALA A 136 -18.53 -8.77 -11.03
CA ALA A 136 -19.00 -7.56 -10.36
C ALA A 136 -17.91 -6.95 -9.44
N ALA A 137 -17.14 -7.79 -8.75
CA ALA A 137 -15.99 -7.35 -7.97
C ALA A 137 -14.91 -6.71 -8.85
N ILE A 138 -14.56 -7.34 -9.98
CA ILE A 138 -13.59 -6.78 -10.94
C ILE A 138 -14.06 -5.43 -11.48
N ALA A 139 -15.33 -5.33 -11.88
CA ALA A 139 -15.90 -4.07 -12.37
C ALA A 139 -15.85 -2.97 -11.30
N THR A 140 -16.20 -3.30 -10.06
CA THR A 140 -16.13 -2.37 -8.92
C THR A 140 -14.71 -1.88 -8.68
N LEU A 141 -13.71 -2.78 -8.73
CA LEU A 141 -12.31 -2.44 -8.59
C LEU A 141 -11.82 -1.56 -9.75
N GLY A 142 -12.20 -1.87 -10.99
CA GLY A 142 -11.88 -1.04 -12.15
C GLY A 142 -12.41 0.40 -12.00
N LEU A 143 -13.65 0.55 -11.53
CA LEU A 143 -14.25 1.86 -11.24
C LEU A 143 -13.53 2.58 -10.10
N ALA A 144 -13.23 1.87 -9.01
CA ALA A 144 -12.49 2.42 -7.87
C ALA A 144 -11.10 2.91 -8.29
N THR A 145 -10.37 2.11 -9.08
CA THR A 145 -9.06 2.47 -9.64
C THR A 145 -9.15 3.70 -10.53
N ALA A 146 -10.10 3.75 -11.47
CA ALA A 146 -10.29 4.91 -12.35
C ALA A 146 -10.58 6.19 -11.55
N ARG A 147 -11.40 6.09 -10.51
CA ARG A 147 -11.70 7.21 -9.60
C ARG A 147 -10.48 7.62 -8.79
N GLY A 148 -9.69 6.66 -8.32
CA GLY A 148 -8.40 6.90 -7.66
C GLY A 148 -7.46 7.71 -8.55
N PHE A 149 -7.25 7.28 -9.79
CA PHE A 149 -6.41 7.99 -10.76
C PHE A 149 -6.92 9.39 -11.09
N LYS A 150 -8.25 9.56 -11.18
CA LYS A 150 -8.84 10.88 -11.42
C LYS A 150 -8.36 11.91 -10.40
N ASN A 151 -8.18 11.54 -9.13
CA ASN A 151 -7.70 12.46 -8.08
C ASN A 151 -6.26 12.97 -8.30
N PHE A 152 -5.54 12.44 -9.28
CA PHE A 152 -4.18 12.86 -9.64
C PHE A 152 -4.09 13.59 -10.99
N ALA A 153 -5.22 13.83 -11.65
CA ALA A 153 -5.30 14.31 -13.03
C ALA A 153 -4.75 15.74 -13.23
N SER A 154 -4.87 16.61 -12.25
CA SER A 154 -4.39 18.00 -12.30
C SER A 154 -3.29 18.23 -11.27
N TYR A 155 -2.33 19.09 -11.59
CA TYR A 155 -1.26 19.54 -10.71
C TYR A 155 -1.35 21.06 -10.55
N THR A 156 -1.22 21.54 -9.32
CA THR A 156 -1.19 22.97 -9.00
C THR A 156 -0.09 23.23 -7.98
N GLU A 157 0.45 24.44 -8.02
CA GLU A 157 1.46 24.93 -7.08
C GLU A 157 1.15 26.35 -6.62
N GLY A 158 1.45 26.64 -5.35
CA GLY A 158 1.41 27.95 -4.74
C GLY A 158 2.80 28.32 -4.27
N ARG A 159 3.20 29.58 -4.48
CA ARG A 159 4.54 30.09 -4.16
C ARG A 159 4.43 31.30 -3.25
N ALA A 160 5.25 31.31 -2.22
CA ALA A 160 5.50 32.48 -1.40
C ALA A 160 7.01 32.70 -1.30
N GLU A 161 7.44 33.95 -1.46
CA GLU A 161 8.83 34.35 -1.29
C GLU A 161 8.96 35.21 -0.04
N TYR A 162 9.94 34.88 0.79
CA TYR A 162 10.24 35.56 2.03
C TYR A 162 11.69 36.05 1.95
N VAL A 163 11.87 37.36 1.86
CA VAL A 163 13.18 37.98 2.00
C VAL A 163 13.57 37.83 3.46
N LEU A 164 14.67 37.13 3.73
CA LEU A 164 15.16 36.98 5.10
C LEU A 164 15.78 38.31 5.52
N THR A 165 15.57 38.72 6.76
CA THR A 165 16.25 39.91 7.30
C THR A 165 17.74 39.59 7.33
N ASP A 166 18.58 40.23 6.51
CA ASP A 166 19.85 39.61 6.10
C ASP A 166 21.09 40.53 6.14
N SER A 167 20.98 41.81 6.46
CA SER A 167 22.06 42.73 6.03
C SER A 167 23.40 42.60 6.76
N GLN A 168 23.53 41.88 7.88
CA GLN A 168 24.75 41.92 8.71
C GLN A 168 25.37 40.57 9.12
N TRP A 169 24.79 39.43 8.74
CA TRP A 169 25.29 38.14 9.24
C TRP A 169 26.11 37.39 8.18
N PRO A 170 27.35 36.99 8.50
CA PRO A 170 28.19 36.22 7.56
C PRO A 170 27.70 34.78 7.38
N ASN A 171 27.01 34.25 8.40
CA ASN A 171 26.54 32.87 8.45
C ASN A 171 25.03 32.82 8.70
N LEU A 172 24.34 31.94 7.99
CA LEU A 172 22.97 31.53 8.30
C LEU A 172 22.99 30.13 8.92
N TYR A 173 22.51 30.01 10.15
CA TYR A 173 22.33 28.74 10.84
C TYR A 173 20.95 28.18 10.51
N ILE A 174 20.89 26.93 10.08
CA ILE A 174 19.66 26.23 9.72
C ILE A 174 19.45 25.09 10.71
N GLN A 175 18.34 25.14 11.43
CA GLN A 175 17.95 24.16 12.43
C GLN A 175 16.54 23.63 12.15
N LEU A 176 16.25 22.45 12.72
CA LEU A 176 14.90 21.90 12.75
C LEU A 176 14.26 22.18 14.10
N ASP A 177 12.97 22.50 14.09
CA ASP A 177 12.14 22.50 15.29
C ASP A 177 11.93 21.04 15.77
N THR A 178 12.84 20.57 16.62
CA THR A 178 12.77 19.21 17.16
C THR A 178 11.73 19.03 18.25
N ASP A 179 11.21 20.13 18.81
CA ASP A 179 10.22 20.06 19.87
C ASP A 179 8.87 19.66 19.30
N LYS A 180 8.54 20.08 18.07
CA LYS A 180 7.39 19.53 17.32
C LYS A 180 7.50 18.02 17.09
N ILE A 181 8.69 17.49 16.85
CA ILE A 181 8.89 16.03 16.66
C ILE A 181 8.57 15.27 17.95
N LYS A 182 8.97 15.79 19.11
CA LYS A 182 8.81 15.13 20.41
C LYS A 182 7.41 15.29 20.99
N ASN A 183 6.85 16.49 20.89
CA ASN A 183 5.60 16.85 21.55
C ASN A 183 4.36 16.37 20.79
N GLU A 184 4.44 16.23 19.47
CA GLU A 184 3.27 15.85 18.67
C GLU A 184 3.02 14.33 18.61
N ALA A 185 3.78 13.54 19.38
CA ALA A 185 3.77 12.09 19.33
C ALA A 185 3.65 11.60 17.88
N ILE A 186 4.56 12.12 17.02
CA ILE A 186 4.62 11.74 15.61
C ILE A 186 4.98 10.26 15.59
N TYR A 187 3.97 9.40 15.73
CA TYR A 187 4.08 7.97 15.53
C TYR A 187 4.34 7.84 14.05
N TRP A 188 5.62 7.70 13.70
CA TRP A 188 6.09 7.43 12.36
C TRP A 188 5.59 6.06 11.92
N LYS A 189 4.28 5.90 11.72
CA LYS A 189 3.67 4.88 10.87
C LYS A 189 3.97 5.31 9.43
N THR A 190 5.27 5.34 9.10
CA THR A 190 5.72 5.84 7.81
C THR A 190 5.50 4.77 6.77
N VAL A 191 4.64 5.06 5.82
CA VAL A 191 4.68 4.33 4.55
C VAL A 191 5.63 5.08 3.63
N ARG A 192 6.69 4.40 3.19
CA ARG A 192 7.62 4.95 2.20
C ARG A 192 7.08 4.65 0.80
N PHE A 193 6.65 5.68 0.08
CA PHE A 193 6.29 5.58 -1.34
C PHE A 193 7.19 6.51 -2.16
N GLY A 194 7.92 5.94 -3.13
CA GLY A 194 8.75 6.74 -4.06
C GLY A 194 9.84 7.59 -3.40
N GLY A 195 10.41 7.12 -2.29
CA GLY A 195 11.45 7.85 -1.53
C GLY A 195 10.92 8.94 -0.60
N ARG A 196 9.60 9.07 -0.42
CA ARG A 196 8.96 10.03 0.49
C ARG A 196 8.30 9.30 1.66
N SER A 197 8.47 9.83 2.86
CA SER A 197 7.75 9.39 4.06
C SER A 197 6.44 10.17 4.21
N ILE A 198 5.36 9.43 4.40
CA ILE A 198 4.06 9.98 4.76
C ILE A 198 3.67 9.35 6.09
N GLY A 199 3.16 10.16 7.01
CA GLY A 199 2.60 9.67 8.26
C GLY A 199 1.28 10.34 8.62
N TRP A 200 0.68 9.88 9.70
CA TRP A 200 -0.65 10.28 10.16
C TRP A 200 -0.60 10.58 11.66
N GLN A 201 -1.39 11.55 12.10
CA GLN A 201 -1.60 11.86 13.51
C GLN A 201 -3.00 11.39 13.92
N GLU A 202 -3.10 10.40 14.80
CA GLU A 202 -4.38 9.80 15.22
C GLU A 202 -5.30 10.79 15.94
N THR A 203 -4.73 11.77 16.63
CA THR A 203 -5.47 12.67 17.54
C THR A 203 -6.07 13.90 16.87
N HIS A 204 -5.68 14.23 15.64
CA HIS A 204 -6.04 15.52 15.02
C HIS A 204 -6.59 15.40 13.59
N ASP A 205 -6.86 14.19 13.08
CA ASP A 205 -7.28 13.96 11.68
C ASP A 205 -6.38 14.66 10.64
N ARG A 206 -5.11 14.88 10.99
CA ARG A 206 -4.10 15.47 10.11
C ARG A 206 -3.13 14.41 9.60
N ARG A 207 -2.68 14.62 8.39
CA ARG A 207 -1.61 13.86 7.76
C ARG A 207 -0.40 14.76 7.58
N PHE A 208 0.77 14.18 7.54
CA PHE A 208 2.00 14.95 7.39
C PHE A 208 2.98 14.30 6.43
N GLY A 209 3.88 15.13 5.89
CA GLY A 209 4.98 14.71 5.04
C GLY A 209 6.22 15.58 5.28
N ASN A 210 7.36 15.09 4.82
CA ASN A 210 8.63 15.80 5.00
C ASN A 210 8.85 16.81 3.86
N PRO A 211 9.21 18.07 4.15
CA PRO A 211 9.59 19.02 3.11
C PRO A 211 10.95 18.67 2.48
N GLU A 212 11.17 19.17 1.26
CA GLU A 212 12.46 19.12 0.57
C GLU A 212 13.17 20.47 0.75
N LEU A 213 14.44 20.44 1.14
CA LEU A 213 15.27 21.65 1.26
C LEU A 213 16.27 21.70 0.10
N ILE A 214 16.19 22.74 -0.71
CA ILE A 214 17.09 23.00 -1.82
C ILE A 214 17.85 24.29 -1.53
N ILE A 215 19.17 24.19 -1.39
CA ILE A 215 20.04 25.34 -1.15
C ILE A 215 20.69 25.75 -2.46
N LEU A 216 20.44 27.00 -2.85
CA LEU A 216 20.85 27.58 -4.12
C LEU A 216 21.66 28.85 -3.89
N GLU A 217 22.51 29.17 -4.86
CA GLU A 217 23.19 30.45 -4.88
C GLU A 217 22.17 31.54 -5.25
N SER A 218 22.13 32.63 -4.47
CA SER A 218 21.35 33.80 -4.80
C SER A 218 22.02 34.56 -5.95
N LYS A 219 21.22 34.95 -6.95
CA LYS A 219 21.68 35.85 -8.02
C LYS A 219 21.78 37.30 -7.57
N ASN A 220 21.06 37.62 -6.50
CA ASN A 220 21.00 38.94 -5.90
C ASN A 220 21.75 38.92 -4.57
N ASN A 221 22.03 40.09 -4.00
CA ASN A 221 22.70 40.18 -2.71
C ASN A 221 21.79 39.83 -1.51
N ASP A 222 20.54 39.47 -1.78
CA ASP A 222 19.54 39.13 -0.77
C ASP A 222 19.47 37.62 -0.55
N MET A 223 19.37 37.23 0.72
CA MET A 223 18.97 35.90 1.13
C MET A 223 17.44 35.77 1.09
N VAL A 224 16.97 34.76 0.36
CA VAL A 224 15.53 34.57 0.12
C VAL A 224 15.17 33.12 0.40
N LEU A 225 14.14 32.92 1.21
CA LEU A 225 13.48 31.63 1.34
C LEU A 225 12.22 31.62 0.49
N LYS A 226 12.18 30.77 -0.53
CA LYS A 226 10.98 30.54 -1.33
C LYS A 226 10.33 29.23 -0.92
N VAL A 227 9.07 29.32 -0.50
CA VAL A 227 8.25 28.18 -0.10
C VAL A 227 7.30 27.86 -1.25
N THR A 228 7.47 26.70 -1.86
CA THR A 228 6.57 26.19 -2.91
C THR A 228 5.75 25.04 -2.34
N LYS A 229 4.44 25.21 -2.26
CA LYS A 229 3.47 24.17 -1.91
C LYS A 229 2.87 23.62 -3.19
N ALA A 230 2.80 22.30 -3.32
CA ALA A 230 2.25 21.66 -4.51
C ALA A 230 1.36 20.48 -4.14
N SER A 231 0.32 20.25 -4.93
CA SER A 231 -0.59 19.12 -4.76
C SER A 231 -1.29 18.77 -6.07
N ARG A 232 -1.83 17.57 -6.14
CA ARG A 232 -2.68 17.12 -7.25
C ARG A 232 -4.16 17.13 -6.86
N GLY A 233 -5.02 17.05 -7.86
CA GLY A 233 -6.46 16.96 -7.66
C GLY A 233 -7.19 16.44 -8.89
N SER A 234 -8.50 16.23 -8.75
CA SER A 234 -9.38 15.80 -9.84
C SER A 234 -9.70 16.88 -10.86
N SER A 235 -9.39 18.13 -10.53
CA SER A 235 -9.46 19.30 -11.39
C SER A 235 -8.45 20.36 -10.90
N PRO A 236 -8.13 21.39 -11.69
CA PRO A 236 -7.27 22.49 -11.24
C PRO A 236 -7.81 23.19 -9.98
N SER A 237 -9.13 23.34 -9.88
CA SER A 237 -9.80 23.92 -8.70
C SER A 237 -9.61 23.05 -7.46
N GLN A 238 -9.78 21.73 -7.57
CA GLN A 238 -9.54 20.83 -6.44
C GLN A 238 -8.05 20.80 -6.06
N ALA A 239 -7.14 20.77 -7.04
CA ALA A 239 -5.70 20.82 -6.79
C ALA A 239 -5.31 22.12 -6.07
N GLY A 240 -5.91 23.26 -6.46
CA GLY A 240 -5.74 24.54 -5.78
C GLY A 240 -6.21 24.52 -4.32
N ARG A 241 -7.38 23.93 -4.04
CA ARG A 241 -7.86 23.72 -2.65
C ARG A 241 -6.89 22.87 -1.84
N ASN A 242 -6.43 21.76 -2.42
CA ASN A 242 -5.46 20.89 -1.74
C ASN A 242 -4.14 21.61 -1.46
N VAL A 243 -3.71 22.55 -2.32
CA VAL A 243 -2.52 23.40 -2.07
C VAL A 243 -2.77 24.40 -0.94
N SER A 244 -3.95 25.04 -0.89
CA SER A 244 -4.27 26.00 0.18
C SER A 244 -4.37 25.33 1.55
N ASN A 245 -4.76 24.05 1.59
CA ASN A 245 -4.86 23.26 2.81
C ASN A 245 -3.51 22.72 3.33
N ILE A 246 -2.41 22.92 2.58
CA ILE A 246 -1.07 22.55 3.06
C ILE A 246 -0.60 23.59 4.07
N GLU A 247 -0.37 23.15 5.30
CA GLU A 247 0.16 23.94 6.40
C GLU A 247 1.66 23.68 6.54
N TYR A 248 2.45 24.73 6.41
CA TYR A 248 3.89 24.69 6.66
C TYR A 248 4.32 26.04 7.23
N THR A 249 5.06 25.98 8.34
CA THR A 249 5.57 27.16 9.02
C THR A 249 7.08 27.07 9.20
N PHE A 250 7.71 28.23 9.34
CA PHE A 250 9.12 28.36 9.68
C PHE A 250 9.29 29.64 10.50
N LEU A 251 10.38 29.74 11.24
CA LEU A 251 10.69 30.92 12.04
C LEU A 251 12.10 31.40 11.71
N GLN A 252 12.22 32.68 11.36
CA GLN A 252 13.51 33.35 11.34
C GLN A 252 13.69 34.12 12.65
N LYS A 253 14.79 33.86 13.36
CA LYS A 253 15.23 34.62 14.53
C LYS A 253 16.70 34.98 14.35
N ASP A 254 16.97 36.24 14.03
CA ASP A 254 18.33 36.67 13.67
C ASP A 254 18.94 35.75 12.59
N SER A 255 20.22 35.39 12.74
CA SER A 255 20.96 34.47 11.87
C SER A 255 20.50 33.00 11.96
N LEU A 256 19.41 32.71 12.68
CA LEU A 256 18.87 31.37 12.82
C LEU A 256 17.57 31.23 12.02
N LEU A 257 17.57 30.29 11.08
CA LEU A 257 16.39 29.82 10.36
C LEU A 257 15.95 28.47 10.94
N ILE A 258 14.82 28.46 11.63
CA ILE A 258 14.21 27.28 12.20
C ILE A 258 13.13 26.78 11.24
N LEU A 259 13.34 25.58 10.71
CA LEU A 259 12.43 24.92 9.78
C LEU A 259 11.55 23.92 10.52
N ASP A 260 10.27 23.87 10.16
CA ASP A 260 9.42 22.78 10.61
C ASP A 260 9.87 21.45 9.97
N PRO A 261 9.86 20.35 10.74
CA PRO A 261 10.28 19.03 10.27
C PRO A 261 9.29 18.39 9.29
N VAL A 262 8.02 18.81 9.35
CA VAL A 262 6.94 18.26 8.54
C VAL A 262 5.99 19.38 8.10
N PHE A 263 5.27 19.16 7.00
CA PHE A 263 4.08 19.93 6.64
C PHE A 263 2.84 19.09 6.91
N TYR A 264 1.72 19.74 7.19
CA TYR A 264 0.44 19.08 7.46
C TYR A 264 -0.57 19.32 6.33
N PHE A 265 -1.52 18.41 6.21
CA PHE A 265 -2.70 18.55 5.36
C PHE A 265 -3.85 17.73 5.96
N ASP A 266 -5.08 18.08 5.57
CA ASP A 266 -6.28 17.40 6.04
C ASP A 266 -6.33 15.95 5.54
N LYS A 267 -6.73 15.02 6.41
CA LYS A 267 -6.97 13.61 6.04
C LYS A 267 -7.99 13.48 4.90
N ASP A 268 -8.99 14.35 4.86
CA ASP A 268 -10.06 14.34 3.86
C ASP A 268 -9.57 14.72 2.46
N ASP A 269 -8.50 15.51 2.36
CA ASP A 269 -7.86 15.80 1.06
C ASP A 269 -7.29 14.52 0.42
N GLY A 270 -7.00 13.50 1.24
CA GLY A 270 -6.34 12.28 0.82
C GLY A 270 -4.87 12.53 0.47
N TRP A 271 -4.13 11.46 0.18
CA TRP A 271 -2.80 11.63 -0.37
C TRP A 271 -2.90 11.95 -1.87
N ARG A 272 -2.42 13.13 -2.25
CA ARG A 272 -2.48 13.70 -3.61
C ARG A 272 -1.12 14.19 -4.06
N ASN A 273 -0.05 13.53 -3.60
CA ASN A 273 1.32 13.97 -3.84
C ASN A 273 1.56 15.41 -3.33
N GLN A 274 1.02 15.73 -2.16
CA GLN A 274 1.31 16.98 -1.45
C GLN A 274 2.82 17.09 -1.25
N ASN A 275 3.37 18.27 -1.49
CA ASN A 275 4.79 18.54 -1.37
C ASN A 275 5.04 19.98 -0.91
N VAL A 276 6.09 20.15 -0.12
CA VAL A 276 6.63 21.46 0.24
C VAL A 276 8.10 21.47 -0.13
N ILE A 277 8.48 22.41 -1.00
CA ILE A 277 9.86 22.64 -1.41
C ILE A 277 10.30 23.99 -0.86
N LEU A 278 11.40 23.97 -0.13
CA LEU A 278 12.06 25.13 0.46
C LEU A 278 13.29 25.44 -0.39
N GLU A 279 13.20 26.47 -1.21
CA GLU A 279 14.34 26.97 -1.97
C GLU A 279 15.00 28.10 -1.18
N LEU A 280 16.08 27.79 -0.49
CA LEU A 280 16.88 28.76 0.25
C LEU A 280 17.99 29.29 -0.66
N LYS A 281 17.86 30.55 -1.07
CA LYS A 281 18.85 31.25 -1.91
C LYS A 281 19.78 32.04 -1.02
N ILE A 282 21.08 31.74 -1.08
CA ILE A 282 22.12 32.33 -0.24
C ILE A 282 23.14 33.05 -1.12
N PRO A 283 23.48 34.33 -0.86
CA PRO A 283 24.55 35.04 -1.55
C PRO A 283 25.90 34.32 -1.45
N LYS A 284 26.76 34.50 -2.46
CA LYS A 284 28.07 33.80 -2.55
C LYS A 284 29.03 34.10 -1.40
N ASP A 285 28.91 35.27 -0.81
CA ASP A 285 29.75 35.79 0.27
C ASP A 285 29.30 35.32 1.67
N LYS A 286 28.21 34.54 1.75
CA LYS A 286 27.66 34.01 3.00
C LYS A 286 27.76 32.49 3.09
N ILE A 287 27.76 31.98 4.32
CA ILE A 287 27.89 30.55 4.63
C ILE A 287 26.58 30.01 5.18
N ALA A 288 26.15 28.85 4.67
CA ALA A 288 25.04 28.09 5.24
C ALA A 288 25.58 27.03 6.21
N VAL A 289 25.18 27.11 7.48
CA VAL A 289 25.55 26.14 8.51
C VAL A 289 24.34 25.26 8.81
N LEU A 290 24.40 23.98 8.45
CA LEU A 290 23.29 23.05 8.62
C LEU A 290 23.51 22.19 9.86
N ASP A 291 22.53 22.18 10.76
CA ASP A 291 22.47 21.17 11.82
C ASP A 291 22.33 19.76 11.21
N LYS A 292 23.10 18.80 11.71
CA LYS A 292 23.08 17.38 11.33
C LYS A 292 21.67 16.80 11.29
N LYS A 293 20.77 17.24 12.18
CA LYS A 293 19.36 16.80 12.20
C LYS A 293 18.61 17.22 10.95
N VAL A 294 18.91 18.38 10.36
CA VAL A 294 18.31 18.85 9.10
C VAL A 294 18.58 17.83 8.00
N ARG A 295 19.84 17.42 7.84
CA ARG A 295 20.26 16.43 6.83
C ARG A 295 19.71 15.02 7.10
N ASN A 296 19.55 14.65 8.37
CA ASN A 296 19.00 13.35 8.74
C ASN A 296 17.49 13.25 8.52
N HIS A 297 16.77 14.38 8.57
CA HIS A 297 15.31 14.40 8.55
C HIS A 297 14.71 14.89 7.24
N LEU A 298 15.33 15.90 6.62
CA LEU A 298 14.90 16.49 5.36
C LEU A 298 15.72 15.91 4.21
N ASN A 299 15.09 15.82 3.05
CA ASN A 299 15.82 15.56 1.82
C ASN A 299 16.51 16.86 1.39
N VAL A 300 17.81 16.99 1.70
CA VAL A 300 18.60 18.18 1.42
C VAL A 300 19.35 18.04 0.10
N ARG A 301 19.18 19.01 -0.80
CA ARG A 301 19.93 19.16 -2.05
C ARG A 301 20.66 20.49 -2.06
N SER A 302 21.86 20.53 -2.62
CA SER A 302 22.67 21.75 -2.74
C SER A 302 23.29 21.87 -4.12
N SER A 303 23.46 23.10 -4.59
CA SER A 303 24.38 23.42 -5.68
C SER A 303 25.83 23.12 -5.27
N SER A 304 26.64 22.61 -6.20
CA SER A 304 28.05 22.23 -5.95
C SER A 304 28.99 23.41 -5.69
N LYS A 305 28.51 24.65 -5.84
CA LYS A 305 29.32 25.88 -5.74
C LYS A 305 29.16 26.65 -4.43
N LEU A 306 28.47 26.08 -3.43
CA LEU A 306 28.17 26.74 -2.16
C LEU A 306 29.07 26.29 -1.02
N ASN A 307 29.39 27.22 -0.13
CA ASN A 307 30.04 26.94 1.14
C ASN A 307 29.00 26.46 2.16
N ILE A 308 28.83 25.14 2.24
CA ILE A 308 27.96 24.49 3.21
C ILE A 308 28.80 23.77 4.26
N ILE A 309 28.53 24.05 5.53
CA ILE A 309 29.16 23.38 6.67
C ILE A 309 28.09 22.58 7.40
N ASP A 310 28.33 21.28 7.59
CA ASP A 310 27.51 20.43 8.46
C ASP A 310 28.04 20.51 9.90
N GLN A 311 27.18 20.79 10.87
CA GLN A 311 27.47 20.82 12.32
C GLN A 311 26.53 19.89 13.08
#